data_AF-A0A2A5B1C5-F1
#
_entry.id   AF-A0A2A5B1C5-F1
#
_cell.length_a   1.000
_cell.length_b   1.000
_cell.length_c   1.000
_cell.angle_alpha   90.00
_cell.angle_beta   90.00
_cell.angle_gamma   90.00
#
_symmetry.space_group_name_H-M   'P 1'
#
loop_
_entity.id
_entity.type
_entity.pdbx_description
1 polymer ?
#
loop_
_entity_poly.entity_id
_entity_poly.type
_entity_poly.pdbx_seq_one_letter_code
_entity_poly.pdbx_strand_id
1 'polypeptide(L)'
;MNVLEETKPCFNAVLPFNFVSFIAAVSFVLLPSAASSQNLSSSIVNKNQISINRPFLSSSLPESDFGAYDQRQIEPLGDIGRQQQRIGEHLQALAFFKQALHVVRINNGLYHEAQLPILSDIIESETALKNWEAVDDRYSYMEHLYRRLYSLDDPRLEQGLREVSSWHVNALNVNIDGKRVQHLRQANKVFKLRLLIAERTLAFGDPKFDFLIQNIEICERQLYLASDLSKEINERRPRGRVYNYDRRSALVADRD
;
A
#
# COMPACT_ATOMS: atom_id res chain seq x y z
N MET A 1 -37.21 -33.08 -14.17
CA MET A 1 -37.16 -32.41 -12.85
C MET A 1 -35.73 -31.93 -12.70
N ASN A 2 -35.45 -30.70 -13.16
CA ASN A 2 -34.11 -30.14 -13.28
C ASN A 2 -33.80 -29.31 -12.02
N VAL A 3 -32.68 -29.60 -11.37
CA VAL A 3 -32.11 -28.74 -10.32
C VAL A 3 -30.86 -28.12 -10.93
N LEU A 4 -30.87 -26.79 -11.06
CA LEU A 4 -29.76 -25.99 -11.54
C LEU A 4 -28.80 -25.74 -10.38
N GLU A 5 -27.56 -26.16 -10.57
CA GLU A 5 -26.42 -25.87 -9.71
C GLU A 5 -25.84 -24.51 -10.13
N GLU A 6 -25.98 -23.49 -9.28
CA GLU A 6 -25.37 -22.18 -9.51
C GLU A 6 -23.87 -22.24 -9.26
N THR A 7 -23.10 -22.16 -10.33
CA THR A 7 -21.65 -21.97 -10.30
C THR A 7 -21.32 -20.50 -10.04
N LYS A 8 -20.59 -20.24 -8.94
CA LYS A 8 -20.03 -18.93 -8.60
C LYS A 8 -18.98 -18.52 -9.65
N PRO A 9 -18.97 -17.28 -10.17
CA PRO A 9 -17.91 -16.85 -11.07
C PRO A 9 -16.63 -16.52 -10.29
N CYS A 10 -15.56 -17.22 -10.62
CA CYS A 10 -14.17 -16.89 -10.28
C CYS A 10 -13.80 -15.51 -10.84
N PHE A 11 -13.32 -14.61 -9.98
CA PHE A 11 -12.80 -13.31 -10.39
C PHE A 11 -11.34 -13.48 -10.86
N ASN A 12 -11.15 -13.70 -12.17
CA ASN A 12 -9.86 -13.66 -12.86
C ASN A 12 -10.02 -12.78 -14.10
N ALA A 13 -9.27 -11.68 -14.16
CA ALA A 13 -8.52 -11.22 -15.35
C ALA A 13 -8.10 -9.76 -15.17
N VAL A 14 -6.85 -9.55 -14.76
CA VAL A 14 -6.13 -8.31 -14.99
C VAL A 14 -5.83 -8.24 -16.49
N LEU A 15 -6.41 -7.27 -17.19
CA LEU A 15 -6.09 -6.99 -18.59
C LEU A 15 -4.94 -5.98 -18.68
N PRO A 16 -3.94 -6.18 -19.56
CA PRO A 16 -2.88 -5.21 -19.81
C PRO A 16 -3.38 -4.15 -20.80
N PHE A 17 -3.47 -2.88 -20.36
CA PHE A 17 -3.81 -1.77 -21.25
C PHE A 17 -2.57 -1.29 -22.02
N ASN A 18 -2.60 -1.52 -23.33
CA ASN A 18 -1.64 -1.01 -24.30
C ASN A 18 -1.82 0.50 -24.50
N PHE A 19 -0.76 1.29 -24.29
CA PHE A 19 -0.74 2.71 -24.64
C PHE A 19 -0.48 2.88 -26.14
N VAL A 20 -1.47 3.41 -26.86
CA VAL A 20 -1.28 3.99 -28.18
C VAL A 20 -0.61 5.35 -28.01
N SER A 21 0.55 5.48 -28.64
CA SER A 21 1.29 6.72 -28.80
C SER A 21 0.50 7.71 -29.66
N PHE A 22 0.26 8.91 -29.16
CA PHE A 22 -0.05 10.06 -30.01
C PHE A 22 0.74 11.28 -29.53
N ILE A 23 1.54 11.80 -30.45
CA ILE A 23 2.43 12.96 -30.31
C ILE A 23 1.58 14.23 -30.50
N ALA A 24 1.77 15.22 -29.63
CA ALA A 24 1.60 16.61 -30.01
C ALA A 24 2.57 17.49 -29.20
N ALA A 25 3.56 17.99 -29.90
CA ALA A 25 4.51 19.00 -29.44
C ALA A 25 3.81 20.35 -29.25
N VAL A 26 4.02 21.02 -28.12
CA VAL A 26 3.85 22.47 -28.00
C VAL A 26 4.99 23.08 -27.16
N SER A 27 5.93 23.63 -27.91
CA SER A 27 6.75 24.81 -27.70
C SER A 27 6.85 25.47 -26.31
N PHE A 28 8.02 25.24 -25.71
CA PHE A 28 8.95 26.23 -25.15
C PHE A 28 8.48 27.70 -25.04
N VAL A 29 8.27 28.16 -23.81
CA VAL A 29 8.41 29.59 -23.44
C VAL A 29 9.33 29.66 -22.23
N LEU A 30 10.52 30.22 -22.44
CA LEU A 30 11.48 30.63 -21.42
C LEU A 30 11.07 32.01 -20.87
N LEU A 31 11.10 32.18 -19.55
CA LEU A 31 11.54 33.43 -18.89
C LEU A 31 12.03 33.10 -17.45
N PRO A 32 13.09 33.76 -16.94
CA PRO A 32 13.83 33.32 -15.75
C PRO A 32 13.44 34.00 -14.42
N SER A 33 13.48 33.18 -13.37
CA SER A 33 14.09 33.37 -12.04
C SER A 33 13.92 34.71 -11.29
N ALA A 34 13.12 34.67 -10.22
CA ALA A 34 13.41 35.40 -9.00
C ALA A 34 13.56 34.40 -7.85
N ALA A 35 14.79 34.21 -7.40
CA ALA A 35 15.11 33.46 -6.19
C ALA A 35 14.73 34.30 -4.97
N SER A 36 13.99 33.70 -4.05
CA SER A 36 13.95 34.13 -2.66
C SER A 36 14.21 32.90 -1.79
N SER A 37 15.42 32.86 -1.24
CA SER A 37 15.73 32.01 -0.10
C SER A 37 15.30 32.73 1.17
N GLN A 38 14.38 32.16 1.94
CA GLN A 38 14.26 32.49 3.36
C GLN A 38 14.16 31.19 4.16
N ASN A 39 15.30 30.90 4.79
CA ASN A 39 15.54 30.26 6.06
C ASN A 39 14.46 29.36 6.69
N LEU A 40 14.90 28.11 6.83
CA LEU A 40 14.42 27.05 7.69
C LEU A 40 14.21 27.56 9.13
N SER A 41 12.95 27.64 9.55
CA SER A 41 12.58 27.69 10.97
C SER A 41 12.02 26.32 11.33
N SER A 42 12.85 25.48 11.93
CA SER A 42 12.47 24.19 12.49
C SER A 42 11.46 24.41 13.62
N SER A 43 10.19 24.07 13.37
CA SER A 43 9.26 23.74 14.45
C SER A 43 8.91 22.26 14.33
N ILE A 44 9.37 21.52 15.32
CA ILE A 44 8.94 20.18 15.65
C ILE A 44 7.45 20.30 16.01
N VAL A 45 6.56 20.13 15.03
CA VAL A 45 5.13 20.02 15.25
C VAL A 45 4.73 18.56 15.05
N ASN A 46 4.71 17.88 16.18
CA ASN A 46 3.94 16.68 16.53
C ASN A 46 3.11 16.04 15.39
N LYS A 47 3.60 14.93 14.82
CA LYS A 47 2.97 14.13 13.73
C LYS A 47 1.67 13.39 14.11
N ASN A 48 1.05 13.70 15.25
CA ASN A 48 -0.22 13.10 15.71
C ASN A 48 -1.42 14.04 15.65
N GLN A 49 -1.34 15.15 14.91
CA GLN A 49 -2.53 15.94 14.59
C GLN A 49 -3.28 15.26 13.44
N ILE A 50 -4.22 14.38 13.81
CA ILE A 50 -5.32 13.96 12.95
C ILE A 50 -5.90 15.24 12.36
N SER A 51 -5.73 15.42 11.05
CA SER A 51 -6.23 16.58 10.30
C SER A 51 -7.76 16.52 10.19
N ILE A 52 -8.45 16.76 11.31
CA ILE A 52 -9.84 17.17 11.34
C ILE A 52 -9.80 18.70 11.30
N ASN A 53 -9.77 19.28 10.09
CA ASN A 53 -10.31 20.63 9.81
C ASN A 53 -10.05 21.03 8.34
N ARG A 54 -11.04 20.73 7.49
CA ARG A 54 -11.49 21.66 6.43
C ARG A 54 -13.01 21.53 6.34
N PRO A 55 -13.74 22.62 6.03
CA PRO A 55 -15.16 22.53 5.73
C PRO A 55 -15.27 21.74 4.41
N PHE A 56 -15.58 20.45 4.53
CA PHE A 56 -15.96 19.65 3.39
C PHE A 56 -17.30 20.21 2.93
N LEU A 57 -17.41 20.68 1.69
CA LEU A 57 -18.71 20.98 1.10
C LEU A 57 -19.57 19.73 1.32
N SER A 58 -20.64 19.85 2.09
CA SER A 58 -21.65 18.82 2.20
C SER A 58 -22.25 18.62 0.81
N SER A 59 -21.78 17.63 0.05
CA SER A 59 -22.51 17.12 -1.11
C SER A 59 -23.71 16.35 -0.57
N SER A 60 -24.70 17.06 -0.04
CA SER A 60 -26.01 16.47 0.21
C SER A 60 -26.48 15.81 -1.08
N LEU A 61 -27.03 14.61 -0.97
CA LEU A 61 -27.77 14.01 -2.08
C LEU A 61 -28.77 15.06 -2.60
N PRO A 62 -28.87 15.29 -3.92
CA PRO A 62 -29.91 16.15 -4.46
C PRO A 62 -31.25 15.66 -3.94
N GLU A 63 -32.03 16.55 -3.30
CA GLU A 63 -33.40 16.27 -2.85
C GLU A 63 -33.59 15.12 -1.84
N SER A 64 -32.79 15.06 -0.76
CA SER A 64 -33.10 14.15 0.36
C SER A 64 -33.58 14.92 1.61
N ASP A 65 -34.75 14.57 2.15
CA ASP A 65 -35.30 15.06 3.43
C ASP A 65 -34.47 14.64 4.67
N PHE A 66 -33.30 14.03 4.46
CA PHE A 66 -32.43 13.54 5.51
C PHE A 66 -31.57 14.65 6.09
N GLY A 67 -31.38 14.63 7.42
CA GLY A 67 -30.38 15.48 8.07
C GLY A 67 -28.97 15.21 7.52
N ALA A 68 -28.07 16.20 7.58
CA ALA A 68 -26.75 16.17 6.94
C ALA A 68 -25.86 14.94 7.27
N TYR A 69 -26.16 14.20 8.34
CA TYR A 69 -25.44 13.01 8.78
C TYR A 69 -26.36 11.81 9.04
N ASP A 70 -27.52 11.76 8.40
CA ASP A 70 -28.42 10.62 8.54
C ASP A 70 -27.73 9.34 8.04
N GLN A 71 -27.74 8.29 8.86
CA GLN A 71 -27.12 7.00 8.55
C GLN A 71 -27.65 6.41 7.23
N ARG A 72 -28.90 6.71 6.85
CA ARG A 72 -29.51 6.26 5.59
C ARG A 72 -28.81 6.82 4.34
N GLN A 73 -27.96 7.84 4.48
CA GLN A 73 -27.18 8.39 3.36
C GLN A 73 -25.94 7.56 3.02
N ILE A 74 -25.47 6.67 3.90
CA ILE A 74 -24.20 5.95 3.69
C ILE A 74 -24.20 5.16 2.37
N GLU A 75 -25.27 4.40 2.13
CA GLU A 75 -25.38 3.56 0.94
C GLU A 75 -25.59 4.39 -0.34
N PRO A 76 -26.51 5.38 -0.39
CA PRO A 76 -26.69 6.21 -1.59
C PRO A 76 -25.44 7.01 -1.96
N LEU A 77 -24.71 7.54 -0.97
CA LEU A 77 -23.43 8.21 -1.21
C LEU A 77 -22.40 7.22 -1.80
N GLY A 78 -22.34 5.99 -1.28
CA GLY A 78 -21.49 4.93 -1.82
C GLY A 78 -21.86 4.58 -3.26
N ASP A 79 -23.15 4.48 -3.57
CA ASP A 79 -23.64 4.14 -4.91
C ASP A 79 -23.32 5.20 -5.95
N ILE A 80 -23.54 6.47 -5.63
CA ILE A 80 -23.15 7.59 -6.49
C ILE A 80 -21.63 7.61 -6.67
N GLY A 81 -20.87 7.42 -5.58
CA GLY A 81 -19.42 7.34 -5.66
C GLY A 81 -18.96 6.25 -6.63
N ARG A 82 -19.52 5.04 -6.53
CA ARG A 82 -19.20 3.92 -7.44
C ARG A 82 -19.66 4.19 -8.87
N GLN A 83 -20.78 4.89 -9.07
CA GLN A 83 -21.21 5.34 -10.41
C GLN A 83 -20.17 6.29 -11.02
N GLN A 84 -19.69 7.27 -10.25
CA GLN A 84 -18.67 8.21 -10.70
C GLN A 84 -17.35 7.48 -11.02
N GLN A 85 -16.94 6.49 -10.22
CA GLN A 85 -15.77 5.66 -10.53
C GLN A 85 -15.90 4.94 -11.87
N ARG A 86 -17.05 4.32 -12.14
CA ARG A 86 -17.28 3.56 -13.39
C ARG A 86 -17.16 4.42 -14.64
N ILE A 87 -17.44 5.71 -14.55
CA ILE A 87 -17.31 6.66 -15.67
C ILE A 87 -15.97 7.41 -15.66
N GLY A 88 -15.03 7.07 -14.77
CA GLY A 88 -13.69 7.67 -14.69
C GLY A 88 -13.61 8.96 -13.87
N GLU A 89 -14.71 9.40 -13.27
CA GLU A 89 -14.80 10.63 -12.47
C GLU A 89 -14.32 10.41 -11.03
N HIS A 90 -13.07 9.97 -10.88
CA HIS A 90 -12.50 9.55 -9.59
C HIS A 90 -12.43 10.68 -8.55
N LEU A 91 -12.23 11.95 -8.96
CA LEU A 91 -12.25 13.08 -8.04
C LEU A 91 -13.64 13.31 -7.42
N GLN A 92 -14.69 13.16 -8.23
CA GLN A 92 -16.07 13.27 -7.78
C GLN A 92 -16.45 12.08 -6.89
N ALA A 93 -16.05 10.87 -7.29
CA ALA A 93 -16.23 9.67 -6.49
C ALA A 93 -15.63 9.81 -5.07
N LEU A 94 -14.40 10.31 -4.98
CA LEU A 94 -13.75 10.58 -3.69
C LEU A 94 -14.53 11.55 -2.82
N ALA A 95 -15.23 12.51 -3.41
CA ALA A 95 -16.04 13.44 -2.63
C ALA A 95 -17.18 12.69 -1.90
N PHE A 96 -17.93 11.88 -2.63
CA PHE A 96 -19.02 11.08 -2.08
C PHE A 96 -18.55 10.04 -1.07
N PHE A 97 -17.46 9.31 -1.35
CA PHE A 97 -16.93 8.32 -0.40
C PHE A 97 -16.40 8.95 0.89
N LYS A 98 -15.76 10.11 0.81
CA LYS A 98 -15.29 10.84 2.01
C LYS A 98 -16.47 11.28 2.87
N GLN A 99 -17.58 11.69 2.26
CA GLN A 99 -18.81 11.99 3.00
C GLN A 99 -19.42 10.73 3.61
N ALA A 100 -19.55 9.64 2.85
CA ALA A 100 -20.05 8.37 3.38
C ALA A 100 -19.22 7.89 4.59
N LEU A 101 -17.89 7.97 4.48
CA LEU A 101 -16.97 7.63 5.57
C LEU A 101 -17.17 8.53 6.79
N HIS A 102 -17.44 9.81 6.57
CA HIS A 102 -17.72 10.76 7.64
C HIS A 102 -19.05 10.45 8.35
N VAL A 103 -20.11 10.14 7.60
CA VAL A 103 -21.42 9.72 8.15
C VAL A 103 -21.28 8.43 8.97
N VAL A 104 -20.54 7.43 8.47
CA VAL A 104 -20.23 6.20 9.25
C VAL A 104 -19.55 6.54 10.56
N ARG A 105 -18.53 7.41 10.55
CA ARG A 105 -17.77 7.75 11.77
C ARG A 105 -18.62 8.49 12.81
N ILE A 106 -19.54 9.34 12.37
CA ILE A 106 -20.47 10.05 13.25
C ILE A 106 -21.46 9.07 13.88
N ASN A 107 -22.05 8.17 13.10
CA ASN A 107 -23.14 7.31 13.57
C ASN A 107 -22.65 6.05 14.29
N ASN A 108 -21.53 5.46 13.84
CA ASN A 108 -21.06 4.16 14.31
C ASN A 108 -19.75 4.24 15.12
N GLY A 109 -19.13 5.43 15.18
CA GLY A 109 -17.86 5.66 15.87
C GLY A 109 -16.62 5.47 14.99
N LEU A 110 -15.46 5.82 15.55
CA LEU A 110 -14.19 5.89 14.83
C LEU A 110 -13.67 4.51 14.37
N TYR A 111 -14.06 3.44 15.04
CA TYR A 111 -13.63 2.07 14.73
C TYR A 111 -14.86 1.21 14.47
N HIS A 112 -15.29 1.14 13.21
CA HIS A 112 -16.45 0.34 12.82
C HIS A 112 -16.18 -0.34 11.47
N GLU A 113 -16.64 -1.58 11.32
CA GLU A 113 -16.39 -2.41 10.13
C GLU A 113 -16.99 -1.82 8.84
N ALA A 114 -18.09 -1.06 8.96
CA ALA A 114 -18.71 -0.36 7.83
C ALA A 114 -17.78 0.64 7.12
N GLN A 115 -16.65 1.03 7.73
CA GLN A 115 -15.65 1.86 7.06
C GLN A 115 -14.83 1.10 6.02
N LEU A 116 -14.65 -0.22 6.19
CA LEU A 116 -13.78 -1.04 5.34
C LEU A 116 -14.15 -1.00 3.85
N PRO A 117 -15.42 -1.27 3.43
CA PRO A 117 -15.78 -1.19 2.01
C PRO A 117 -15.60 0.22 1.44
N ILE A 118 -15.91 1.26 2.21
CA ILE A 118 -15.75 2.66 1.76
C ILE A 118 -14.27 3.01 1.58
N LEU A 119 -13.39 2.50 2.45
CA LEU A 119 -11.94 2.68 2.31
C LEU A 119 -11.41 1.98 1.05
N SER A 120 -11.91 0.79 0.72
CA SER A 120 -11.57 0.09 -0.52
C SER A 120 -11.97 0.91 -1.76
N ASP A 121 -13.19 1.46 -1.77
CA ASP A 121 -13.68 2.34 -2.85
C ASP A 121 -12.80 3.62 -2.98
N ILE A 122 -12.38 4.20 -1.85
CA ILE A 122 -11.42 5.33 -1.83
C ILE A 122 -10.07 4.91 -2.42
N ILE A 123 -9.52 3.77 -2.00
CA ILE A 123 -8.22 3.27 -2.48
C ILE A 123 -8.24 3.09 -4.00
N GLU A 124 -9.32 2.55 -4.57
CA GLU A 124 -9.46 2.39 -6.02
C GLU A 124 -9.42 3.74 -6.74
N SER A 125 -10.14 4.74 -6.24
CA SER A 125 -10.14 6.08 -6.83
C SER A 125 -8.79 6.80 -6.69
N GLU A 126 -8.16 6.74 -5.51
CA GLU A 126 -6.82 7.31 -5.29
C GLU A 126 -5.75 6.60 -6.15
N THR A 127 -5.89 5.29 -6.38
CA THR A 127 -5.03 4.49 -7.26
C THR A 127 -5.15 4.95 -8.71
N ALA A 128 -6.37 5.12 -9.22
CA ALA A 128 -6.61 5.61 -10.58
C ALA A 128 -6.04 7.03 -10.80
N LEU A 129 -6.08 7.86 -9.76
CA LEU A 129 -5.49 9.20 -9.73
C LEU A 129 -3.98 9.22 -9.46
N LYS A 130 -3.36 8.06 -9.19
CA LYS A 130 -1.94 7.90 -8.83
C LYS A 130 -1.53 8.67 -7.56
N ASN A 131 -2.46 8.86 -6.64
CA ASN A 131 -2.21 9.49 -5.34
C ASN A 131 -1.62 8.46 -4.36
N TRP A 132 -0.42 7.95 -4.67
CA TRP A 132 0.18 6.79 -3.98
C TRP A 132 0.39 7.00 -2.48
N GLU A 133 0.68 8.22 -2.05
CA GLU A 133 0.77 8.55 -0.63
C GLU A 133 -0.58 8.37 0.08
N ALA A 134 -1.68 8.83 -0.54
CA ALA A 134 -3.02 8.62 0.00
C ALA A 134 -3.40 7.13 0.01
N VAL A 135 -3.01 6.36 -1.00
CA VAL A 135 -3.22 4.89 -1.03
C VAL A 135 -2.51 4.22 0.14
N ASP A 136 -1.23 4.54 0.37
CA ASP A 136 -0.43 3.96 1.47
C ASP A 136 -1.00 4.33 2.84
N ASP A 137 -1.46 5.57 3.02
CA ASP A 137 -2.15 6.04 4.23
C ASP A 137 -3.44 5.25 4.49
N ARG A 138 -4.21 4.92 3.44
CA ARG A 138 -5.46 4.17 3.56
C ARG A 138 -5.21 2.71 3.93
N TYR A 139 -4.22 2.04 3.33
CA TYR A 139 -3.83 0.69 3.75
C TYR A 139 -3.28 0.66 5.18
N SER A 140 -2.49 1.66 5.57
CA SER A 140 -2.02 1.80 6.95
C SER A 140 -3.17 1.96 7.95
N TYR A 141 -4.20 2.74 7.59
CA TYR A 141 -5.41 2.87 8.38
C TYR A 141 -6.23 1.57 8.43
N MET A 142 -6.37 0.85 7.31
CA MET A 142 -7.03 -0.45 7.28
C MET A 142 -6.31 -1.48 8.14
N GLU A 143 -4.97 -1.54 8.13
CA GLU A 143 -4.19 -2.41 9.04
C GLU A 143 -4.56 -2.12 10.51
N HIS A 144 -4.62 -0.84 10.88
CA HIS A 144 -5.00 -0.44 12.23
C HIS A 144 -6.44 -0.86 12.56
N LEU A 145 -7.37 -0.65 11.63
CA LEU A 145 -8.79 -0.95 11.83
C LEU A 145 -9.02 -2.46 11.96
N TYR A 146 -8.41 -3.28 11.10
CA TYR A 146 -8.48 -4.74 11.20
C TYR A 146 -8.03 -5.25 12.57
N ARG A 147 -6.89 -4.74 13.07
CA ARG A 147 -6.35 -5.11 14.40
C ARG A 147 -7.20 -4.62 15.58
N ARG A 148 -8.03 -3.60 15.37
CA ARG A 148 -8.96 -3.08 16.39
C ARG A 148 -10.28 -3.84 16.41
N LEU A 149 -10.76 -4.25 15.24
CA LEU A 149 -12.07 -4.88 15.07
C LEU A 149 -12.06 -6.38 15.36
N TYR A 150 -10.96 -7.06 15.05
CA TYR A 150 -10.92 -8.52 14.99
C TYR A 150 -9.88 -9.10 15.95
N SER A 151 -10.25 -10.20 16.61
CA SER A 151 -9.35 -11.01 17.42
C SER A 151 -8.40 -11.82 16.54
N LEU A 152 -7.34 -12.39 17.14
CA LEU A 152 -6.33 -13.17 16.40
C LEU A 152 -6.88 -14.45 15.75
N ASP A 153 -7.98 -14.98 16.27
CA ASP A 153 -8.68 -16.16 15.80
C ASP A 153 -9.80 -15.86 14.80
N ASP A 154 -10.15 -14.58 14.59
CA ASP A 154 -11.12 -14.19 13.58
C ASP A 154 -10.48 -14.22 12.17
N PRO A 155 -11.00 -15.01 11.22
CA PRO A 155 -10.42 -15.14 9.88
C PRO A 155 -10.39 -13.82 9.10
N ARG A 156 -11.25 -12.85 9.44
CA ARG A 156 -11.27 -11.52 8.80
C ARG A 156 -10.00 -10.73 9.07
N LEU A 157 -9.34 -10.95 10.21
CA LEU A 157 -8.04 -10.33 10.48
C LEU A 157 -6.97 -10.82 9.51
N GLU A 158 -6.88 -12.13 9.29
CA GLU A 158 -5.90 -12.70 8.34
C GLU A 158 -6.16 -12.19 6.93
N GLN A 159 -7.43 -12.20 6.50
CA GLN A 159 -7.82 -11.74 5.17
C GLN A 159 -7.42 -10.27 4.95
N GLY A 160 -7.74 -9.40 5.90
CA GLY A 160 -7.40 -7.99 5.82
C GLY A 160 -5.88 -7.72 5.83
N LEU A 161 -5.13 -8.43 6.67
CA LEU A 161 -3.67 -8.31 6.69
C LEU A 161 -3.02 -8.87 5.42
N ARG A 162 -3.63 -9.88 4.79
CA ARG A 162 -3.18 -10.37 3.48
C ARG A 162 -3.29 -9.29 2.42
N GLU A 163 -4.41 -8.57 2.37
CA GLU A 163 -4.62 -7.42 1.47
C GLU A 163 -3.55 -6.34 1.69
N VAL A 164 -3.34 -5.93 2.95
CA VAL A 164 -2.31 -4.92 3.31
C VAL A 164 -0.90 -5.39 2.90
N SER A 165 -0.53 -6.64 3.18
CA SER A 165 0.78 -7.16 2.77
C SER A 165 0.93 -7.20 1.24
N SER A 166 -0.13 -7.53 0.51
CA SER A 166 -0.14 -7.56 -0.96
C SER A 166 0.12 -6.17 -1.55
N TRP A 167 -0.50 -5.13 -0.99
CA TRP A 167 -0.22 -3.74 -1.37
C TRP A 167 1.27 -3.42 -1.28
N HIS A 168 1.90 -3.64 -0.12
CA HIS A 168 3.31 -3.30 0.06
C HIS A 168 4.24 -4.15 -0.83
N VAL A 169 3.94 -5.44 -1.04
CA VAL A 169 4.72 -6.29 -1.97
C VAL A 169 4.62 -5.75 -3.40
N ASN A 170 3.43 -5.40 -3.86
CA ASN A 170 3.25 -4.84 -5.20
C ASN A 170 3.98 -3.51 -5.36
N ALA A 171 3.77 -2.58 -4.42
CA ALA A 171 4.41 -1.27 -4.42
C ALA A 171 5.95 -1.36 -4.41
N LEU A 172 6.51 -2.30 -3.64
CA LEU A 172 7.93 -2.64 -3.64
C LEU A 172 8.42 -3.13 -5.02
N ASN A 173 7.72 -4.11 -5.60
CA ASN A 173 8.12 -4.76 -6.85
C ASN A 173 8.19 -3.76 -8.00
N VAL A 174 7.16 -2.91 -8.13
CA VAL A 174 7.07 -1.92 -9.22
C VAL A 174 7.71 -0.57 -8.88
N ASN A 175 8.21 -0.38 -7.65
CA ASN A 175 8.72 0.91 -7.15
C ASN A 175 7.70 2.06 -7.32
N ILE A 176 6.44 1.82 -6.93
CA ILE A 176 5.31 2.64 -7.38
C ILE A 176 5.45 4.12 -7.01
N ASP A 177 6.08 4.42 -5.88
CA ASP A 177 6.22 5.76 -5.31
C ASP A 177 7.67 6.11 -4.91
N GLY A 178 8.65 5.27 -5.30
CA GLY A 178 10.06 5.47 -4.92
C GLY A 178 10.42 5.00 -3.50
N LYS A 179 9.48 4.48 -2.70
CA LYS A 179 9.68 4.17 -1.27
C LYS A 179 9.90 2.68 -0.99
N ARG A 180 10.61 1.96 -1.87
CA ARG A 180 10.87 0.50 -1.76
C ARG A 180 11.22 0.01 -0.36
N VAL A 181 12.20 0.65 0.30
CA VAL A 181 12.65 0.24 1.64
C VAL A 181 11.54 0.39 2.69
N GLN A 182 10.66 1.38 2.54
CA GLN A 182 9.53 1.57 3.43
C GLN A 182 8.48 0.47 3.23
N HIS A 183 8.10 0.18 1.99
CA HIS A 183 7.19 -0.93 1.68
C HIS A 183 7.75 -2.28 2.15
N LEU A 184 9.05 -2.52 1.97
CA LEU A 184 9.73 -3.71 2.46
C LEU A 184 9.62 -3.86 3.98
N ARG A 185 9.82 -2.75 4.72
CA ARG A 185 9.68 -2.74 6.18
C ARG A 185 8.25 -3.05 6.63
N GLN A 186 7.26 -2.46 5.96
CA GLN A 186 5.85 -2.69 6.29
C GLN A 186 5.39 -4.09 5.93
N ALA A 187 5.76 -4.60 4.75
CA ALA A 187 5.48 -5.98 4.36
C ALA A 187 6.03 -6.97 5.40
N ASN A 188 7.29 -6.80 5.84
CA ASN A 188 7.89 -7.64 6.88
C ASN A 188 7.11 -7.60 8.20
N LYS A 189 6.73 -6.40 8.65
CA LYS A 189 5.93 -6.21 9.87
C LYS A 189 4.59 -6.96 9.77
N VAL A 190 3.90 -6.85 8.64
CA VAL A 190 2.60 -7.52 8.44
C VAL A 190 2.77 -9.03 8.30
N PHE A 191 3.81 -9.52 7.61
CA PHE A 191 4.07 -10.97 7.52
C PHE A 191 4.34 -11.60 8.88
N LYS A 192 5.10 -10.95 9.77
CA LYS A 192 5.33 -11.43 11.14
C LYS A 192 4.03 -11.53 11.93
N LEU A 193 3.14 -10.54 11.80
CA LEU A 193 1.82 -10.60 12.45
C LEU A 193 0.95 -11.73 11.86
N ARG A 194 0.98 -11.94 10.55
CA ARG A 194 0.28 -13.05 9.90
C ARG A 194 0.84 -14.41 10.31
N LEU A 195 2.14 -14.52 10.57
CA LEU A 195 2.75 -15.75 11.06
C LEU A 195 2.27 -16.09 12.48
N LEU A 196 2.22 -15.09 13.37
CA LEU A 196 1.65 -15.24 14.71
C LEU A 196 0.18 -15.73 14.67
N ILE A 197 -0.61 -15.18 13.74
CA ILE A 197 -2.00 -15.61 13.53
C ILE A 197 -2.04 -17.06 13.05
N ALA A 198 -1.20 -17.43 12.08
CA ALA A 198 -1.12 -18.79 11.56
C ALA A 198 -0.75 -19.81 12.65
N GLU A 199 0.25 -19.51 13.49
CA GLU A 199 0.66 -20.36 14.63
C GLU A 199 -0.47 -20.62 15.62
N ARG A 200 -1.38 -19.66 15.78
CA ARG A 200 -2.52 -19.77 16.72
C ARG A 200 -3.72 -20.50 16.12
N THR A 201 -3.89 -20.45 14.81
CA THR A 201 -5.17 -20.79 14.16
C THR A 201 -5.08 -21.98 13.20
N LEU A 202 -3.89 -22.35 12.74
CA LEU A 202 -3.69 -23.39 11.74
C LEU A 202 -3.01 -24.63 12.33
N ALA A 203 -3.24 -25.77 11.70
CA ALA A 203 -2.61 -27.03 12.09
C ALA A 203 -1.13 -27.05 11.69
N PHE A 204 -0.33 -27.80 12.44
CA PHE A 204 1.08 -28.03 12.10
C PHE A 204 1.22 -28.56 10.66
N GLY A 205 2.15 -27.98 9.89
CA GLY A 205 2.39 -28.35 8.49
C GLY A 205 1.51 -27.64 7.46
N ASP A 206 0.70 -26.65 7.85
CA ASP A 206 -0.01 -25.81 6.88
C ASP A 206 0.99 -25.08 5.95
N PRO A 207 0.80 -25.11 4.62
CA PRO A 207 1.74 -24.50 3.67
C PRO A 207 1.89 -22.97 3.83
N LYS A 208 0.97 -22.32 4.55
CA LYS A 208 1.08 -20.89 4.88
C LYS A 208 2.32 -20.60 5.74
N PHE A 209 2.78 -21.54 6.57
CA PHE A 209 4.00 -21.37 7.37
C PHE A 209 5.21 -21.13 6.47
N ASP A 210 5.46 -22.04 5.52
CA ASP A 210 6.59 -21.95 4.59
C ASP A 210 6.54 -20.64 3.79
N PHE A 211 5.36 -20.27 3.29
CA PHE A 211 5.17 -19.01 2.57
C PHE A 211 5.54 -17.80 3.44
N LEU A 212 5.04 -17.72 4.68
CA LEU A 212 5.28 -16.56 5.54
C LEU A 212 6.72 -16.48 6.01
N ILE A 213 7.32 -17.60 6.40
CA ILE A 213 8.72 -17.67 6.84
C ILE A 213 9.65 -17.22 5.70
N GLN A 214 9.46 -17.77 4.50
CA GLN A 214 10.28 -17.40 3.34
C GLN A 214 10.18 -15.90 3.01
N ASN A 215 8.97 -15.33 3.04
CA ASN A 215 8.79 -13.90 2.77
C ASN A 215 9.43 -13.01 3.86
N ILE A 216 9.38 -13.41 5.13
CA ILE A 216 10.05 -12.72 6.23
C ILE A 216 11.58 -12.74 6.01
N GLU A 217 12.15 -13.91 5.72
CA GLU A 217 13.59 -14.06 5.48
C GLU A 217 14.08 -13.21 4.29
N ILE A 218 13.31 -13.19 3.20
CA ILE A 218 13.58 -12.33 2.05
C ILE A 218 13.55 -10.87 2.47
N CYS A 219 12.51 -10.44 3.19
CA CYS A 219 12.39 -9.05 3.63
C CYS A 219 13.54 -8.64 4.54
N GLU A 220 13.90 -9.47 5.52
CA GLU A 220 14.98 -9.19 6.47
C GLU A 220 16.34 -9.12 5.78
N ARG A 221 16.62 -10.04 4.86
CA ARG A 221 17.84 -9.98 4.04
C ARG A 221 17.92 -8.68 3.26
N GLN A 222 16.84 -8.29 2.59
CA GLN A 222 16.82 -7.07 1.78
C GLN A 222 16.92 -5.80 2.65
N LEU A 223 16.30 -5.79 3.83
CA LEU A 223 16.44 -4.70 4.80
C LEU A 223 17.87 -4.59 5.31
N TYR A 224 18.52 -5.72 5.60
CA TYR A 224 19.93 -5.75 5.97
C TYR A 224 20.79 -5.17 4.84
N LEU A 225 20.61 -5.61 3.59
CA LEU A 225 21.37 -5.11 2.45
C LEU A 225 21.19 -3.61 2.22
N ALA A 226 19.99 -3.08 2.48
CA ALA A 226 19.66 -1.66 2.37
C ALA A 226 20.17 -0.81 3.57
N SER A 227 20.58 -1.45 4.67
CA SER A 227 21.06 -0.75 5.87
C SER A 227 22.46 -0.16 5.71
N ASP A 228 22.76 0.89 6.47
CA ASP A 228 24.10 1.49 6.47
C ASP A 228 25.17 0.53 7.01
N LEU A 229 24.78 -0.41 7.89
CA LEU A 229 25.66 -1.46 8.38
C LEU A 229 26.16 -2.38 7.25
N SER A 230 25.29 -2.75 6.31
CA SER A 230 25.70 -3.54 5.13
C SER A 230 26.69 -2.76 4.26
N LYS A 231 26.49 -1.45 4.09
CA LYS A 231 27.43 -0.58 3.36
C LYS A 231 28.79 -0.57 4.06
N GLU A 232 28.80 -0.35 5.38
CA GLU A 232 30.01 -0.31 6.19
C GLU A 232 30.80 -1.63 6.15
N ILE A 233 30.11 -2.78 6.28
CA ILE A 233 30.76 -4.10 6.18
C ILE A 233 31.38 -4.30 4.80
N ASN A 234 30.70 -3.87 3.73
CA ASN A 234 31.23 -3.97 2.36
C ASN A 234 32.41 -3.03 2.11
N GLU A 235 32.41 -1.83 2.70
CA GLU A 235 33.52 -0.87 2.63
C GLU A 235 34.75 -1.34 3.41
N ARG A 236 34.55 -2.03 4.54
CA ARG A 236 35.62 -2.59 5.38
C ARG A 236 36.22 -3.89 4.82
N ARG A 237 35.55 -4.57 3.87
CA ARG A 237 36.13 -5.74 3.21
C ARG A 237 37.33 -5.28 2.37
N PRO A 238 38.56 -5.76 2.64
CA PRO A 238 39.71 -5.39 1.82
C PRO A 238 39.41 -5.82 0.38
N ARG A 239 39.47 -4.87 -0.58
CA ARG A 239 39.44 -5.19 -2.01
C ARG A 239 40.50 -6.25 -2.23
N GLY A 240 40.09 -7.46 -2.60
CA GLY A 240 41.00 -8.60 -2.70
C GLY A 240 42.23 -8.22 -3.51
N ARG A 241 43.42 -8.52 -2.97
CA ARG A 241 44.65 -8.56 -3.77
C ARG A 241 44.35 -9.43 -4.97
N VAL A 242 44.44 -8.84 -6.17
CA VAL A 242 44.55 -9.61 -7.40
C VAL A 242 45.83 -10.40 -7.29
N TYR A 243 45.73 -11.67 -6.88
CA TYR A 243 46.86 -12.59 -6.99
C TYR A 243 47.07 -12.85 -8.47
N ASN A 244 47.94 -12.05 -9.09
CA ASN A 244 48.57 -12.43 -10.34
C ASN A 244 49.38 -13.69 -10.05
N TYR A 245 48.86 -14.84 -10.48
CA TYR A 245 49.64 -16.06 -10.55
C TYR A 245 50.62 -15.87 -11.72
N ASP A 246 51.79 -15.30 -11.41
CA ASP A 246 52.84 -15.09 -12.40
C ASP A 246 53.40 -16.45 -12.81
N ARG A 247 53.38 -16.69 -14.12
CA ARG A 247 53.67 -17.97 -14.78
C ARG A 247 55.18 -18.17 -14.90
N ARG A 248 55.90 -18.17 -13.77
CA ARG A 248 57.37 -18.30 -13.74
C ARG A 248 57.95 -19.27 -12.72
N SER A 249 57.11 -20.02 -12.00
CA SER A 249 57.60 -20.96 -10.97
C SER A 249 57.61 -22.44 -11.39
N ALA A 250 57.47 -22.74 -12.68
CA ALA A 250 57.50 -24.12 -13.20
C ALA A 250 58.84 -24.52 -13.86
N LEU A 251 59.97 -23.98 -13.37
CA LEU A 251 61.31 -24.28 -13.93
C LEU A 251 62.37 -24.65 -12.90
N VAL A 252 62.01 -25.09 -11.68
CA VAL A 252 63.01 -25.52 -10.67
C VAL A 252 62.60 -26.83 -9.98
N ALA A 253 62.12 -27.80 -10.76
CA ALA A 253 61.95 -29.16 -10.27
C ALA A 253 62.42 -30.15 -11.34
N ASP A 254 63.66 -29.99 -11.77
CA ASP A 254 64.40 -31.04 -12.50
C ASP A 254 65.89 -30.83 -12.21
N ARG A 255 66.30 -31.30 -11.02
CA ARG A 255 67.67 -31.58 -10.56
C ARG A 255 67.57 -31.96 -9.09
N ASP A 256 67.39 -33.25 -8.84
CA ASP A 256 68.24 -34.09 -7.98
C ASP A 256 67.65 -35.50 -7.90
#